data_AF-A0AAU2QP59-F1
#
_entry.id   AF-A0AAU2QP59-F1
#
_cell.length_a   1.000
_cell.length_b   1.000
_cell.length_c   1.000
_cell.angle_alpha   90.00
_cell.angle_beta   90.00
_cell.angle_gamma   90.00
#
_symmetry.space_group_name_H-M   'P 1'
#
loop_
_entity.id
_entity.type
_entity.pdbx_description
1 polymer ?
#
loop_
_entity_poly.entity_id
_entity_poly.type
_entity_poly.pdbx_seq_one_letter_code
_entity_poly.pdbx_strand_id
1 'polypeptide(L)'
;MSVGRWGFGVGATAVLVATGAWVMWPQAVDPDLWHEIRPAIEARLEAESHGTGYGETVPELDARWFCHAEALELDERDGVVRAGVDTLCMEYGVQAHALVECSGAHVPQVLRLERDASGGYRIVSQEEPPDGAGYAEWTQTHFGHFTRAELDDSLSATPLEAAARTHFGLAADAPVSDC
;
A
#
# COMPACT_ATOMS: atom_id res chain seq x y z
N MET A 1 -30.84 -23.74 65.10
CA MET A 1 -29.63 -22.93 64.82
C MET A 1 -29.68 -22.55 63.35
N SER A 2 -29.69 -21.24 63.07
CA SER A 2 -29.62 -20.67 61.73
C SER A 2 -28.17 -20.48 61.31
N VAL A 3 -27.82 -20.92 60.11
CA VAL A 3 -26.84 -20.31 59.19
C VAL A 3 -27.35 -20.76 57.80
N GLY A 4 -27.77 -19.94 56.86
CA GLY A 4 -27.27 -18.63 56.47
C GLY A 4 -27.01 -18.72 54.96
N ARG A 5 -28.08 -18.57 54.18
CA ARG A 5 -28.07 -18.49 52.71
C ARG A 5 -27.32 -17.22 52.30
N TRP A 6 -26.31 -17.32 51.43
CA TRP A 6 -25.73 -16.31 50.52
C TRP A 6 -24.54 -16.97 49.79
N GLY A 7 -24.29 -16.78 48.49
CA GLY A 7 -24.90 -15.89 47.53
C GLY A 7 -24.42 -16.18 46.09
N PHE A 8 -25.16 -15.57 45.15
CA PHE A 8 -24.73 -15.04 43.84
C PHE A 8 -23.73 -15.90 43.03
N GLY A 9 -24.08 -16.55 41.91
CA GLY A 9 -24.93 -16.06 40.85
C GLY A 9 -24.15 -15.12 39.92
N VAL A 10 -23.83 -15.65 38.72
CA VAL A 10 -23.61 -14.93 37.46
C VAL A 10 -22.26 -14.22 37.26
N GLY A 11 -21.62 -14.56 36.14
CA GLY A 11 -20.73 -13.63 35.42
C GLY A 11 -19.31 -14.13 35.22
N ALA A 12 -19.12 -15.14 34.36
CA ALA A 12 -17.84 -15.30 33.68
C ALA A 12 -17.64 -14.09 32.76
N THR A 13 -16.97 -13.05 33.24
CA THR A 13 -16.46 -11.97 32.39
C THR A 13 -15.26 -12.50 31.62
N ALA A 14 -15.54 -13.21 30.53
CA ALA A 14 -14.62 -13.27 29.42
C ALA A 14 -14.65 -11.89 28.76
N VAL A 15 -13.71 -11.02 29.15
CA VAL A 15 -13.40 -9.83 28.36
C VAL A 15 -12.71 -10.35 27.11
N LEU A 16 -13.51 -10.62 26.07
CA LEU A 16 -13.02 -10.73 24.72
C LEU A 16 -12.48 -9.34 24.37
N VAL A 17 -11.16 -9.19 24.48
CA VAL A 17 -10.45 -8.15 23.76
C VAL A 17 -10.72 -8.45 22.29
N ALA A 18 -11.60 -7.64 21.68
CA ALA A 18 -11.81 -7.63 20.24
C ALA A 18 -10.57 -7.00 19.59
N THR A 19 -9.42 -7.65 19.70
CA THR A 19 -8.32 -7.45 18.76
C THR A 19 -8.86 -7.89 17.41
N GLY A 20 -9.05 -6.91 16.54
CA GLY A 20 -9.67 -7.07 15.24
C GLY A 20 -8.92 -8.08 14.38
N ALA A 21 -9.34 -9.34 14.49
CA ALA A 21 -9.09 -10.37 13.52
C ALA A 21 -10.24 -10.28 12.52
N TRP A 22 -10.14 -9.35 11.57
CA TRP A 22 -11.00 -9.40 10.39
C TRP A 22 -10.71 -10.73 9.71
N VAL A 23 -11.73 -11.58 9.65
CA VAL A 23 -11.60 -12.93 9.06
C VAL A 23 -11.15 -12.76 7.61
N MET A 24 -9.89 -13.16 7.34
CA MET A 24 -9.26 -13.17 6.02
C MET A 24 -9.97 -14.19 5.11
N TRP A 25 -11.01 -13.75 4.41
CA TRP A 25 -11.45 -14.44 3.20
C TRP A 25 -11.18 -13.51 2.03
N PRO A 26 -10.46 -13.97 0.98
CA PRO A 26 -10.18 -13.13 -0.18
C PRO A 26 -11.51 -12.71 -0.80
N GLN A 27 -11.84 -11.42 -0.66
CA GLN A 27 -12.88 -10.82 -1.46
C GLN A 27 -12.22 -10.42 -2.77
N ALA A 28 -12.89 -10.73 -3.88
CA ALA A 28 -12.44 -10.25 -5.19
C ALA A 28 -12.33 -8.72 -5.16
N VAL A 29 -11.30 -8.18 -5.81
CA VAL A 29 -11.11 -6.74 -5.96
C VAL A 29 -12.31 -6.18 -6.73
N ASP A 30 -13.05 -5.27 -6.10
CA ASP A 30 -14.08 -4.48 -6.78
C ASP A 30 -13.38 -3.42 -7.66
N PRO A 31 -13.49 -3.50 -9.01
CA PRO A 31 -12.77 -2.62 -9.91
C PRO A 31 -13.25 -1.16 -9.83
N ASP A 32 -14.53 -0.94 -9.51
CA ASP A 32 -15.08 0.41 -9.41
C ASP A 32 -14.58 1.09 -8.13
N LEU A 33 -14.60 0.36 -7.01
CA LEU A 33 -14.02 0.84 -5.75
C LEU A 33 -12.51 1.08 -5.89
N TRP A 34 -11.80 0.16 -6.55
CA TRP A 34 -10.37 0.31 -6.78
C TRP A 34 -10.06 1.58 -7.59
N HIS A 35 -10.79 1.82 -8.66
CA HIS A 35 -10.63 3.02 -9.48
C HIS A 35 -10.88 4.31 -8.68
N GLU A 36 -11.76 4.26 -7.68
CA GLU A 36 -12.05 5.40 -6.80
C GLU A 36 -10.93 5.66 -5.77
N ILE A 37 -10.36 4.62 -5.16
CA ILE A 37 -9.37 4.77 -4.08
C ILE A 37 -7.92 4.88 -4.56
N ARG A 38 -7.57 4.25 -5.70
CA ARG A 38 -6.18 4.17 -6.19
C ARG A 38 -5.49 5.53 -6.30
N PRO A 39 -6.11 6.60 -6.86
CA PRO A 39 -5.43 7.88 -6.98
C PRO A 39 -5.02 8.50 -5.63
N ALA A 40 -5.81 8.28 -4.57
CA ALA A 40 -5.47 8.77 -3.23
C ALA A 40 -4.28 8.00 -2.63
N ILE A 41 -4.15 6.71 -2.96
CA ILE A 41 -3.03 5.86 -2.55
C ILE A 41 -1.76 6.26 -3.30
N GLU A 42 -1.80 6.32 -4.63
CA GLU A 42 -0.63 6.69 -5.45
C GLU A 42 -0.12 8.11 -5.13
N ALA A 43 -1.02 9.08 -4.95
CA ALA A 43 -0.63 10.44 -4.55
C ALA A 43 0.02 10.51 -3.15
N ARG A 44 -0.42 9.65 -2.22
CA ARG A 44 0.21 9.53 -0.90
C ARG A 44 1.61 8.93 -1.02
N LEU A 45 1.75 7.85 -1.79
CA LEU A 45 3.03 7.17 -2.00
C LEU A 45 4.07 8.12 -2.62
N GLU A 46 3.69 8.90 -3.64
CA GLU A 46 4.58 9.91 -4.22
C GLU A 46 5.00 10.97 -3.18
N ALA A 47 4.06 11.44 -2.36
CA ALA A 47 4.35 12.43 -1.33
C ALA A 47 5.26 11.89 -0.21
N GLU A 48 5.19 10.60 0.12
CA GLU A 48 6.08 9.96 1.10
C GLU A 48 7.47 9.66 0.55
N SER A 49 7.56 9.32 -0.73
CA SER A 49 8.83 9.01 -1.38
C SER A 49 9.69 10.26 -1.59
N HIS A 50 9.08 11.43 -1.72
CA HIS A 50 9.79 12.69 -1.92
C HIS A 50 10.85 12.97 -0.84
N GLY A 51 12.08 13.21 -1.27
CA GLY A 51 13.25 13.47 -0.44
C GLY A 51 13.99 12.23 0.04
N THR A 52 13.60 11.03 -0.41
CA THR A 52 14.23 9.76 -0.01
C THR A 52 15.18 9.20 -1.07
N GLY A 53 15.11 9.71 -2.30
CA GLY A 53 15.81 9.18 -3.47
C GLY A 53 17.18 9.78 -3.69
N TYR A 54 18.04 9.06 -4.39
CA TYR A 54 19.37 9.57 -4.78
C TYR A 54 19.25 10.67 -5.84
N GLY A 55 18.37 10.52 -6.81
CA GLY A 55 18.21 11.44 -7.93
C GLY A 55 17.85 12.85 -7.47
N GLU A 56 16.97 12.97 -6.46
CA GLU A 56 16.58 14.24 -5.84
C GLU A 56 17.76 14.96 -5.17
N THR A 57 18.85 14.25 -4.83
CA THR A 57 20.08 14.85 -4.31
C THR A 57 21.00 15.40 -5.41
N VAL A 58 20.74 15.09 -6.68
CA VAL A 58 21.51 15.50 -7.86
C VAL A 58 20.65 16.42 -8.73
N PRO A 59 20.75 17.76 -8.57
CA PRO A 59 19.87 18.71 -9.24
C PRO A 59 19.86 18.61 -10.78
N GLU A 60 20.95 18.14 -11.38
CA GLU A 60 21.10 17.99 -12.83
C GLU A 60 20.20 16.90 -13.43
N LEU A 61 19.70 15.97 -12.61
CA LEU A 61 18.85 14.86 -13.07
C LEU A 61 17.37 15.23 -13.13
N ASP A 62 16.95 16.33 -12.52
CA ASP A 62 15.53 16.74 -12.39
C ASP A 62 14.65 15.57 -11.94
N ALA A 63 15.15 14.78 -10.98
CA ALA A 63 14.56 13.50 -10.63
C ALA A 63 13.21 13.65 -9.94
N ARG A 64 12.33 12.67 -10.15
CA ARG A 64 10.98 12.61 -9.61
C ARG A 64 10.55 11.18 -9.36
N TRP A 65 9.78 11.00 -8.28
CA TRP A 65 9.10 9.75 -7.95
C TRP A 65 7.83 9.53 -8.77
N PHE A 66 7.65 8.30 -9.23
CA PHE A 66 6.45 7.81 -9.89
C PHE A 66 6.03 6.53 -9.18
N CYS A 67 4.81 6.50 -8.67
CA CYS A 67 4.31 5.37 -7.89
C CYS A 67 3.11 4.71 -8.55
N HIS A 68 3.06 3.40 -8.46
CA HIS A 68 1.95 2.58 -8.88
C HIS A 68 1.54 1.67 -7.73
N ALA A 69 0.23 1.49 -7.57
CA ALA A 69 -0.33 0.49 -6.69
C ALA A 69 -1.18 -0.49 -7.50
N GLU A 70 -1.18 -1.75 -7.08
CA GLU A 70 -2.12 -2.78 -7.51
C GLU A 70 -2.90 -3.30 -6.30
N ALA A 71 -4.23 -3.39 -6.42
CA ALA A 71 -5.05 -3.99 -5.38
C ALA A 71 -4.97 -5.51 -5.43
N LEU A 72 -4.70 -6.09 -4.28
CA LEU A 72 -4.68 -7.54 -4.12
C LEU A 72 -5.93 -8.05 -3.39
N GLU A 73 -6.43 -7.25 -2.45
CA GLU A 73 -7.66 -7.55 -1.70
C GLU A 73 -8.32 -6.24 -1.26
N LEU A 74 -9.64 -6.15 -1.42
CA LEU A 74 -10.44 -5.01 -0.97
C LEU A 74 -11.63 -5.52 -0.14
N ASP A 75 -11.88 -4.89 1.01
CA ASP A 75 -13.05 -5.15 1.86
C ASP A 75 -13.56 -3.82 2.41
N GLU A 76 -14.83 -3.49 2.18
CA GLU A 76 -15.48 -2.32 2.75
C GLU A 76 -16.46 -2.73 3.85
N ARG A 77 -16.29 -2.18 5.06
CA ARG A 77 -17.22 -2.40 6.19
C ARG A 77 -17.41 -1.12 6.98
N ASP A 78 -18.67 -0.82 7.28
CA ASP A 78 -19.07 0.35 8.08
C ASP A 78 -18.47 1.67 7.55
N GLY A 79 -18.30 1.79 6.23
CA GLY A 79 -17.74 2.96 5.56
C GLY A 79 -16.21 3.08 5.61
N VAL A 80 -15.52 2.05 6.08
CA VAL A 80 -14.06 1.93 6.05
C VAL A 80 -13.66 0.88 5.03
N VAL A 81 -12.82 1.26 4.08
CA VAL A 81 -12.20 0.36 3.10
C VAL A 81 -10.87 -0.12 3.66
N ARG A 82 -10.68 -1.44 3.78
CA ARG A 82 -9.38 -2.06 3.95
C ARG A 82 -8.87 -2.49 2.58
N ALA A 83 -7.73 -1.95 2.19
CA ALA A 83 -7.06 -2.27 0.94
C ALA A 83 -5.72 -2.94 1.23
N GLY A 84 -5.59 -4.22 0.87
CA GLY A 84 -4.29 -4.86 0.71
C GLY A 84 -3.77 -4.56 -0.69
N VAL A 85 -2.64 -3.87 -0.77
CA VAL A 85 -2.06 -3.40 -2.03
C VAL A 85 -0.62 -3.86 -2.16
N ASP A 86 -0.20 -4.14 -3.39
CA ASP A 86 1.20 -4.16 -3.75
C ASP A 86 1.60 -2.81 -4.35
N THR A 87 2.76 -2.28 -4.00
CA THR A 87 3.16 -0.92 -4.42
C THR A 87 4.58 -0.90 -4.96
N LEU A 88 4.77 -0.17 -6.05
CA LEU A 88 6.06 0.08 -6.68
C LEU A 88 6.23 1.57 -6.90
N CYS A 89 7.24 2.16 -6.29
CA CYS A 89 7.68 3.53 -6.52
C CYS A 89 9.06 3.52 -7.16
N MET A 90 9.22 4.23 -8.26
CA MET A 90 10.50 4.39 -8.95
C MET A 90 10.83 5.87 -9.07
N GLU A 91 12.05 6.22 -8.73
CA GLU A 91 12.62 7.55 -8.95
C GLU A 91 13.29 7.57 -10.32
N TYR A 92 12.81 8.44 -11.20
CA TYR A 92 13.41 8.66 -12.50
C TYR A 92 13.90 10.08 -12.64
N GLY A 93 15.06 10.25 -13.28
CA GLY A 93 15.55 11.52 -13.79
C GLY A 93 15.77 11.49 -15.30
N VAL A 94 16.39 12.55 -15.82
CA VAL A 94 16.75 12.68 -17.23
C VAL A 94 18.22 12.98 -17.39
N GLN A 95 18.87 12.27 -18.31
CA GLN A 95 20.21 12.61 -18.75
C GLN A 95 20.35 12.35 -20.25
N ALA A 96 20.86 13.34 -21.00
CA ALA A 96 21.14 13.20 -22.42
C ALA A 96 19.98 12.65 -23.29
N HIS A 97 18.73 13.02 -22.97
CA HIS A 97 17.49 12.53 -23.61
C HIS A 97 17.17 11.05 -23.35
N ALA A 98 17.78 10.46 -22.32
CA ALA A 98 17.42 9.15 -21.78
C ALA A 98 16.74 9.31 -20.42
N LEU A 99 15.94 8.31 -20.06
CA LEU A 99 15.41 8.17 -18.72
C LEU A 99 16.49 7.51 -17.86
N VAL A 100 16.72 8.00 -16.65
CA VAL A 100 17.64 7.36 -15.70
C VAL A 100 16.88 6.90 -14.46
N GLU A 101 17.07 5.65 -14.06
CA GLU A 101 16.46 5.05 -12.86
C GLU A 101 17.41 5.21 -11.66
N CYS A 102 17.01 5.98 -10.65
CA CYS A 102 17.90 6.37 -9.56
C CYS A 102 17.62 5.66 -8.23
N SER A 103 16.37 5.28 -7.99
CA SER A 103 15.94 4.62 -6.76
C SER A 103 14.62 3.89 -7.01
N GLY A 104 14.35 2.87 -6.20
CA GLY A 104 13.14 2.08 -6.30
C GLY A 104 12.76 1.48 -4.95
N ALA A 105 11.46 1.41 -4.70
CA ALA A 105 10.88 0.78 -3.52
C ALA A 105 9.67 -0.06 -3.93
N HIS A 106 9.72 -1.35 -3.60
CA HIS A 106 8.61 -2.29 -3.75
C HIS A 106 8.18 -2.73 -2.36
N VAL A 107 7.00 -2.30 -1.92
CA VAL A 107 6.53 -2.50 -0.54
C VAL A 107 5.04 -2.83 -0.55
N PRO A 108 4.63 -4.04 -0.15
CA PRO A 108 3.22 -4.33 0.04
C PRO A 108 2.71 -3.65 1.30
N GLN A 109 1.47 -3.15 1.26
CA GLN A 109 0.88 -2.40 2.37
C GLN A 109 -0.55 -2.82 2.64
N VAL A 110 -0.99 -2.63 3.88
CA VAL A 110 -2.41 -2.65 4.24
C VAL A 110 -2.83 -1.25 4.62
N LEU A 111 -3.75 -0.69 3.83
CA LEU A 111 -4.29 0.64 4.02
C LEU A 111 -5.73 0.56 4.53
N ARG A 112 -6.09 1.50 5.39
CA ARG A 112 -7.49 1.78 5.72
C ARG A 112 -7.86 3.15 5.20
N LEU A 113 -8.96 3.23 4.48
CA LEU A 113 -9.45 4.46 3.89
C LEU A 113 -10.88 4.73 4.35
N GLU A 114 -11.19 6.01 4.53
CA GLU A 114 -12.54 6.49 4.81
C GLU A 114 -12.91 7.55 3.79
N ARG A 115 -14.21 7.68 3.52
CA ARG A 115 -14.71 8.82 2.74
C ARG A 115 -14.52 10.12 3.53
N ASP A 116 -14.07 11.17 2.84
CA ASP A 116 -13.98 12.51 3.37
C ASP A 116 -15.23 13.33 3.05
N ALA A 117 -15.27 14.58 3.54
CA ALA A 117 -16.40 15.49 3.35
C ALA A 117 -16.59 15.95 1.89
N SER A 118 -15.58 15.79 1.03
CA SER A 118 -15.63 16.08 -0.40
C SER A 118 -16.14 14.91 -1.24
N GLY A 119 -16.30 13.73 -0.62
CA GLY A 119 -16.68 12.48 -1.27
C GLY A 119 -15.49 11.65 -1.76
N GLY A 120 -14.25 12.18 -1.64
CA GLY A 120 -13.02 11.44 -1.92
C GLY A 120 -12.66 10.48 -0.78
N TYR A 121 -11.59 9.71 -0.97
CA TYR A 121 -11.04 8.85 0.08
C TYR A 121 -9.79 9.44 0.70
N ARG A 122 -9.69 9.32 2.02
CA ARG A 122 -8.49 9.63 2.79
C ARG A 122 -7.97 8.37 3.47
N ILE A 123 -6.66 8.20 3.50
CA ILE A 123 -6.01 7.13 4.26
C ILE A 123 -6.06 7.51 5.74
N VAL A 124 -6.54 6.58 6.58
CA VAL A 124 -6.67 6.75 8.04
C VAL A 124 -5.75 5.83 8.82
N SER A 125 -5.25 4.77 8.19
CA SER A 125 -4.23 3.86 8.75
C SER A 125 -3.42 3.26 7.61
N GLN A 126 -2.14 2.99 7.89
CA GLN A 126 -1.19 2.36 7.00
C GLN A 126 -0.34 1.39 7.82
N GLU A 127 -0.19 0.19 7.31
CA GLU A 127 0.61 -0.88 7.90
C GLU A 127 1.55 -1.42 6.82
N GLU A 128 2.83 -1.50 7.15
CA GLU A 128 3.90 -1.97 6.27
C GLU A 128 4.66 -3.12 6.97
N PRO A 129 5.26 -4.04 6.20
CA PRO A 129 6.09 -5.08 6.76
C PRO A 129 7.33 -4.47 7.42
N PRO A 130 7.81 -5.02 8.54
CA PRO A 130 9.12 -4.67 9.05
C PRO A 130 10.22 -5.17 8.10
N ASP A 131 11.31 -4.41 8.02
CA ASP A 131 12.48 -4.81 7.24
C ASP A 131 13.05 -6.15 7.70
N GLY A 132 13.52 -6.95 6.73
CA GLY A 132 14.26 -8.18 6.97
C GLY A 132 13.41 -9.32 7.53
N ALA A 133 13.81 -9.87 8.68
CA ALA A 133 13.34 -11.19 9.15
C ALA A 133 11.84 -11.26 9.47
N GLY A 134 11.18 -10.13 9.71
CA GLY A 134 9.73 -10.08 10.00
C GLY A 134 8.84 -9.95 8.76
N TYR A 135 9.41 -9.68 7.58
CA TYR A 135 8.65 -9.40 6.37
C TYR A 135 7.72 -10.56 5.98
N ALA A 136 8.26 -11.78 5.92
CA ALA A 136 7.51 -12.95 5.47
C ALA A 136 6.40 -13.37 6.45
N GLU A 137 6.59 -13.18 7.76
CA GLU A 137 5.57 -13.44 8.77
C GLU A 137 4.45 -12.39 8.73
N TRP A 138 4.83 -11.13 8.49
CA TRP A 138 3.88 -10.03 8.34
C TRP A 138 2.99 -10.25 7.12
N THR A 139 3.56 -10.53 5.93
CA THR A 139 2.77 -10.77 4.72
C THR A 139 1.86 -12.00 4.85
N GLN A 140 2.30 -13.03 5.57
CA GLN A 140 1.49 -14.19 5.93
C GLN A 140 0.26 -13.87 6.78
N THR A 141 0.38 -12.89 7.66
CA THR A 141 -0.67 -12.52 8.61
C THR A 141 -1.65 -11.52 7.99
N HIS A 142 -1.18 -10.67 7.08
CA HIS A 142 -1.93 -9.55 6.54
C HIS A 142 -2.62 -9.84 5.21
N PHE A 143 -2.16 -10.83 4.45
CA PHE A 143 -2.73 -11.16 3.14
C PHE A 143 -3.24 -12.59 3.07
N GLY A 144 -4.31 -12.79 2.29
CA GLY A 144 -4.80 -14.12 1.94
C GLY A 144 -3.75 -14.99 1.21
N HIS A 145 -3.89 -16.32 1.29
CA HIS A 145 -2.93 -17.25 0.69
C HIS A 145 -2.74 -17.07 -0.83
N PHE A 146 -3.81 -16.77 -1.56
CA PHE A 146 -3.75 -16.58 -3.03
C PHE A 146 -3.07 -15.26 -3.41
N THR A 147 -3.39 -14.18 -2.70
CA THR A 147 -2.76 -12.87 -2.82
C THR A 147 -1.25 -12.91 -2.63
N ARG A 148 -0.74 -13.79 -1.75
CA ARG A 148 0.70 -13.91 -1.53
C ARG A 148 1.47 -14.41 -2.76
N ALA A 149 0.85 -15.22 -3.62
CA ALA A 149 1.50 -15.64 -4.85
C ALA A 149 1.66 -14.47 -5.82
N GLU A 150 0.74 -13.51 -5.80
CA GLU A 150 0.81 -12.28 -6.60
C GLU A 150 1.90 -11.33 -6.07
N LEU A 151 2.15 -11.29 -4.75
CA LEU A 151 3.26 -10.54 -4.16
C LEU A 151 4.65 -11.07 -4.54
N ASP A 152 4.76 -12.37 -4.86
CA ASP A 152 6.01 -12.98 -5.31
C ASP A 152 6.29 -12.63 -6.79
N ASP A 153 5.29 -12.18 -7.54
CA ASP A 153 5.45 -11.63 -8.89
C ASP A 153 5.81 -10.14 -8.77
N SER A 154 6.95 -9.74 -9.34
CA SER A 154 7.37 -8.34 -9.29
C SER A 154 6.45 -7.46 -10.15
N LEU A 155 5.92 -6.39 -9.56
CA LEU A 155 5.21 -5.35 -10.31
C LEU A 155 6.07 -4.82 -11.47
N SER A 156 5.44 -4.62 -12.62
CA SER A 156 6.15 -4.10 -13.79
C SER A 156 6.44 -2.61 -13.63
N ALA A 157 7.70 -2.20 -13.85
CA ALA A 157 8.08 -0.80 -13.94
C ALA A 157 7.63 -0.13 -15.25
N THR A 158 7.21 -0.90 -16.26
CA THR A 158 6.86 -0.39 -17.61
C THR A 158 5.86 0.78 -17.59
N PRO A 159 4.75 0.73 -16.81
CA PRO A 159 3.82 1.86 -16.73
C PRO A 159 4.45 3.10 -16.11
N LEU A 160 5.34 2.92 -15.13
CA LEU A 160 6.07 4.01 -14.46
C LEU A 160 7.07 4.66 -15.42
N GLU A 161 7.83 3.86 -16.18
CA GLU A 161 8.72 4.40 -17.20
C GLU A 161 7.95 5.18 -18.28
N ALA A 162 6.78 4.68 -18.71
CA ALA A 162 5.94 5.36 -19.69
C ALA A 162 5.41 6.70 -19.16
N ALA A 163 4.99 6.72 -17.89
CA ALA A 163 4.57 7.94 -17.20
C ALA A 163 5.74 8.93 -17.08
N ALA A 164 6.94 8.45 -16.73
CA ALA A 164 8.14 9.27 -16.60
C ALA A 164 8.60 9.84 -17.94
N ARG A 165 8.66 9.03 -19.01
CA ARG A 165 8.94 9.52 -20.38
C ARG A 165 7.95 10.61 -20.80
N THR A 166 6.67 10.43 -20.50
CA THR A 166 5.63 11.42 -20.78
C THR A 166 5.86 12.70 -19.97
N HIS A 167 6.20 12.57 -18.69
CA HIS A 167 6.48 13.70 -17.79
C HIS A 167 7.66 14.55 -18.30
N PHE A 168 8.75 13.88 -18.68
CA PHE A 168 9.99 14.49 -19.13
C PHE A 168 10.01 14.89 -20.62
N GLY A 169 8.93 14.63 -21.35
CA GLY A 169 8.83 14.94 -22.78
C GLY A 169 9.79 14.12 -23.66
N LEU A 170 10.13 12.90 -23.23
CA LEU A 170 11.00 11.98 -23.96
C LEU A 170 10.23 11.22 -25.04
N ALA A 171 10.96 10.63 -25.98
CA ALA A 171 10.39 9.66 -26.91
C ALA A 171 9.87 8.43 -26.16
N ALA A 172 8.81 7.79 -26.65
CA ALA A 172 8.21 6.62 -26.00
C ALA A 172 9.16 5.42 -25.89
N ASP A 173 10.16 5.36 -26.77
CA ASP A 173 11.23 4.35 -26.82
C ASP A 173 12.58 4.87 -26.29
N ALA A 174 12.59 6.03 -25.62
CA ALA A 174 13.80 6.54 -24.99
C ALA A 174 14.39 5.47 -24.04
N PRO A 175 15.69 5.20 -24.12
CA PRO A 175 16.31 4.15 -23.32
C PRO A 175 16.23 4.49 -21.83
N VAL A 176 16.20 3.44 -21.01
CA VAL A 176 16.36 3.52 -19.56
C VAL A 176 17.74 3.02 -19.20
N SER A 177 18.43 3.74 -18.32
CA SER A 177 19.70 3.32 -17.74
C SER A 177 19.71 3.59 -16.25
N ASP A 178 20.58 2.92 -15.51
CA ASP A 178 20.76 3.19 -14.09
C ASP A 178 21.45 4.55 -13.86
N CYS A 179 21.09 5.20 -12.75
CA CYS A 179 21.94 6.20 -12.09
C CYS A 179 23.05 5.46 -11.30
#